data_AF-A0A7U7D2B6-F1
#
_entry.id   AF-A0A7U7D2B6-F1
#
_cell.length_a   1.000
_cell.length_b   1.000
_cell.length_c   1.000
_cell.angle_alpha   90.00
_cell.angle_beta   90.00
_cell.angle_gamma   90.00
#
_symmetry.space_group_name_H-M   'P 1'
#
loop_
_entity.id
_entity.type
_entity.pdbx_description
1 polymer ?
#
loop_
_entity_poly.entity_id
_entity_poly.type
_entity_poly.pdbx_seq_one_letter_code
_entity_poly.pdbx_strand_id
1 'polypeptide(L)'
;MEQIIIKLLGFLKFNDWESYKSLKNELLSVDTKNLIVQILNERRFRDTDVKVLLLVIPELWKDFNMDDWMYIIRKVDRSANYRVLINNEPCFEDIRFLYNWIGVDSIELYKNGSDIPEKSKKSLDRVFPVLLTDPMREGELYKEDFQDGTFGDIKYFRDMKTRLISQGAKPSPISNL
;
A
#
# COMPACT_ATOMS: atom_id res chain seq x y z
N MET A 1 -6.84 -4.52 -18.39
CA MET A 1 -6.07 -4.86 -17.16
C MET A 1 -4.67 -5.38 -17.47
N GLU A 2 -4.52 -6.43 -18.28
CA GLU A 2 -3.19 -7.00 -18.60
C GLU A 2 -2.18 -5.98 -19.16
N GLN A 3 -2.61 -5.10 -20.07
CA GLN A 3 -1.74 -4.05 -20.61
C GLN A 3 -1.28 -3.03 -19.56
N ILE A 4 -2.15 -2.69 -18.60
CA ILE A 4 -1.81 -1.77 -17.49
C ILE A 4 -0.78 -2.45 -16.57
N ILE A 5 -0.94 -3.74 -16.28
CA ILE A 5 0.01 -4.51 -15.47
C ILE A 5 1.39 -4.57 -16.14
N ILE A 6 1.45 -4.81 -17.45
CA ILE A 6 2.70 -4.82 -18.21
C ILE A 6 3.39 -3.44 -18.14
N LYS A 7 2.63 -2.35 -18.31
CA LYS A 7 3.15 -0.98 -18.18
C LYS A 7 3.63 -0.67 -16.76
N LEU A 8 2.89 -1.11 -15.73
CA LEU A 8 3.28 -0.99 -14.32
C LEU A 8 4.61 -1.70 -14.04
N LEU A 9 4.78 -2.94 -14.53
CA LEU A 9 6.04 -3.68 -14.41
C LEU A 9 7.19 -2.98 -15.13
N GLY A 10 6.92 -2.38 -16.30
CA GLY A 10 7.89 -1.55 -17.02
C GLY A 10 8.30 -0.33 -16.20
N PHE A 11 7.32 0.41 -15.66
CA PHE A 11 7.56 1.59 -14.82
C PHE A 11 8.43 1.24 -13.60
N LEU A 12 8.02 0.24 -12.80
CA LEU A 12 8.75 -0.18 -11.61
C LEU A 12 10.18 -0.65 -11.90
N LYS A 13 10.46 -1.10 -13.13
CA LYS A 13 11.78 -1.58 -13.53
C LYS A 13 12.68 -0.49 -14.10
N PHE A 14 12.12 0.51 -14.77
CA PHE A 14 12.90 1.44 -15.60
C PHE A 14 12.80 2.91 -15.20
N ASN A 15 11.89 3.29 -14.28
CA ASN A 15 11.73 4.67 -13.77
C ASN A 15 11.70 5.77 -14.86
N ASP A 16 11.11 5.48 -16.03
CA ASP A 16 11.00 6.44 -17.12
C ASP A 16 9.83 7.41 -16.92
N TRP A 17 10.12 8.72 -16.96
CA TRP A 17 9.19 9.79 -16.63
C TRP A 17 8.07 9.99 -17.65
N GLU A 18 8.34 9.83 -18.94
CA GLU A 18 7.30 9.97 -19.97
C GLU A 18 6.36 8.75 -19.98
N SER A 19 6.92 7.55 -19.74
CA SER A 19 6.13 6.35 -19.47
C SER A 19 5.27 6.50 -18.20
N TYR A 20 5.79 7.17 -17.16
CA TYR A 20 5.05 7.45 -15.92
C TYR A 20 3.82 8.34 -16.15
N LYS A 21 3.94 9.46 -16.88
CA LYS A 21 2.78 10.35 -17.14
C LYS A 21 1.64 9.66 -17.86
N SER A 22 1.97 8.91 -18.91
CA SER A 22 0.98 8.16 -19.70
C SER A 22 0.28 7.12 -18.83
N LEU A 23 1.06 6.36 -18.04
CA LEU A 23 0.55 5.36 -17.12
C LEU A 23 -0.34 5.97 -16.03
N LYS A 24 0.07 7.10 -15.43
CA LYS A 24 -0.72 7.81 -14.41
C LYS A 24 -2.13 8.15 -14.92
N ASN A 25 -2.24 8.73 -16.12
CA ASN A 25 -3.55 9.09 -16.68
C ASN A 25 -4.43 7.86 -16.93
N GLU A 26 -3.84 6.77 -17.43
CA GLU A 26 -4.57 5.51 -17.62
C GLU A 26 -5.06 4.92 -16.30
N LEU A 27 -4.22 4.90 -15.26
CA LEU A 27 -4.59 4.38 -13.94
C LEU A 27 -5.71 5.20 -13.28
N LEU A 28 -5.70 6.52 -13.47
CA LEU A 28 -6.72 7.43 -12.92
C LEU A 28 -8.03 7.45 -13.73
N SER A 29 -8.05 6.86 -14.93
CA SER A 29 -9.24 6.77 -15.78
C SER A 29 -10.20 5.64 -15.40
N VAL A 30 -9.80 4.77 -14.46
CA VAL A 30 -10.58 3.62 -14.00
C VAL A 30 -10.94 3.75 -12.52
N ASP A 31 -11.80 2.86 -12.03
CA ASP A 31 -12.08 2.75 -10.60
C ASP A 31 -10.79 2.38 -9.84
N THR A 32 -10.18 3.39 -9.21
CA THR A 32 -8.87 3.26 -8.55
C THR A 32 -8.91 2.31 -7.35
N LYS A 33 -10.06 2.18 -6.67
CA LYS A 33 -10.23 1.27 -5.54
C LYS A 33 -10.18 -0.19 -6.01
N ASN A 34 -10.93 -0.52 -7.06
CA ASN A 34 -10.89 -1.87 -7.63
C ASN A 34 -9.54 -2.15 -8.33
N LEU A 35 -8.91 -1.13 -8.92
CA LEU A 35 -7.58 -1.23 -9.48
C LEU A 35 -6.54 -1.62 -8.41
N ILE A 36 -6.53 -0.96 -7.24
CA ILE A 36 -5.60 -1.29 -6.15
C ILE A 36 -5.82 -2.74 -5.69
N VAL A 37 -7.07 -3.19 -5.52
CA VAL A 37 -7.36 -4.59 -5.19
C VAL A 37 -6.81 -5.55 -6.23
N GLN A 38 -6.96 -5.25 -7.52
CA GLN A 38 -6.46 -6.10 -8.60
C GLN A 38 -4.93 -6.14 -8.63
N ILE A 39 -4.27 -4.99 -8.46
CA ILE A 39 -2.81 -4.89 -8.41
C ILE A 39 -2.26 -5.71 -7.25
N LEU A 40 -2.80 -5.54 -6.04
CA LEU A 40 -2.34 -6.26 -4.84
C LEU A 40 -2.59 -7.77 -4.92
N ASN A 41 -3.59 -8.20 -5.67
CA ASN A 41 -3.91 -9.62 -5.88
C ASN A 41 -3.14 -10.28 -7.03
N GLU A 42 -2.62 -9.49 -7.96
CA GLU A 42 -1.90 -9.97 -9.14
C GLU A 42 -0.62 -10.69 -8.72
N ARG A 43 -0.44 -11.91 -9.22
CA ARG A 43 0.67 -12.79 -8.85
C ARG A 43 2.04 -12.14 -9.08
N ARG A 44 2.16 -11.32 -10.12
CA ARG A 44 3.40 -10.60 -10.45
C ARG A 44 3.74 -9.50 -9.45
N PHE A 45 2.77 -9.01 -8.69
CA PHE A 45 2.97 -7.94 -7.70
C PHE A 45 2.91 -8.42 -6.26
N ARG A 46 2.25 -9.56 -6.02
CA ARG A 46 2.01 -10.16 -4.71
C ARG A 46 3.26 -10.27 -3.82
N ASP A 47 4.43 -10.42 -4.44
CA ASP A 47 5.72 -10.60 -3.78
C ASP A 47 6.73 -9.50 -4.16
N THR A 48 6.25 -8.33 -4.61
CA THR A 48 7.09 -7.20 -5.05
C THR A 48 6.70 -5.92 -4.34
N ASP A 49 7.58 -4.92 -4.38
CA ASP A 49 7.37 -3.59 -3.81
C ASP A 49 6.40 -2.73 -4.64
N VAL A 50 5.12 -3.14 -4.67
CA VAL A 50 4.08 -2.41 -5.40
C VAL A 50 3.52 -1.23 -4.61
N LYS A 51 3.86 -1.10 -3.31
CA LYS A 51 3.52 0.09 -2.50
C LYS A 51 4.20 1.35 -3.04
N VAL A 52 5.30 1.25 -3.78
CA VAL A 52 5.91 2.36 -4.55
C VAL A 52 4.84 3.10 -5.35
N LEU A 53 3.88 2.39 -5.96
CA LEU A 53 2.78 3.02 -6.68
C LEU A 53 1.95 3.97 -5.80
N LEU A 54 1.62 3.53 -4.59
CA LEU A 54 0.85 4.32 -3.64
C LEU A 54 1.66 5.53 -3.17
N LEU A 55 2.99 5.40 -3.09
CA LEU A 55 3.88 6.47 -2.69
C LEU A 55 4.03 7.54 -3.78
N VAL A 56 4.14 7.12 -5.04
CA VAL A 56 4.43 8.01 -6.18
C VAL A 56 3.17 8.54 -6.90
N ILE A 57 2.00 7.91 -6.70
CA ILE A 57 0.73 8.34 -7.30
C ILE A 57 -0.37 8.45 -6.22
N PRO A 58 -0.29 9.47 -5.34
CA PRO A 58 -1.27 9.64 -4.28
C PRO A 58 -2.70 9.84 -4.82
N GLU A 59 -2.87 10.32 -6.05
CA GLU A 59 -4.19 10.48 -6.67
C GLU A 59 -4.99 9.16 -6.78
N LEU A 60 -4.34 8.01 -6.68
CA LEU A 60 -5.04 6.72 -6.65
C LEU A 60 -5.90 6.56 -5.40
N TRP A 61 -5.50 7.16 -4.28
CA TRP A 61 -6.11 6.92 -2.97
C TRP A 61 -6.39 8.18 -2.17
N LYS A 62 -5.90 9.36 -2.55
CA LYS A 62 -5.99 10.60 -1.75
C LYS A 62 -7.40 10.98 -1.33
N ASP A 63 -8.42 10.50 -2.04
CA ASP A 63 -9.84 10.78 -1.80
C ASP A 63 -10.57 9.64 -1.06
N PHE A 64 -9.88 8.53 -0.76
CA PHE A 64 -10.45 7.39 -0.05
C PHE A 64 -10.81 7.72 1.40
N ASN A 65 -11.84 7.05 1.90
CA ASN A 65 -12.21 7.06 3.31
C ASN A 65 -11.90 5.71 3.98
N MET A 66 -12.27 5.57 5.26
CA MET A 66 -12.07 4.34 6.02
C MET A 66 -12.81 3.15 5.40
N ASP A 67 -14.02 3.34 4.84
CA ASP A 67 -14.76 2.26 4.19
C ASP A 67 -14.09 1.77 2.90
N ASP A 68 -13.49 2.68 2.13
CA ASP A 68 -12.72 2.33 0.93
C ASP A 68 -11.49 1.49 1.28
N TRP A 69 -10.75 1.89 2.32
CA TRP A 69 -9.62 1.10 2.81
C TRP A 69 -10.07 -0.23 3.39
N MET A 70 -11.15 -0.27 4.18
CA MET A 70 -11.71 -1.52 4.69
C MET A 70 -12.20 -2.44 3.57
N TYR A 71 -12.72 -1.88 2.48
CA TYR A 71 -13.05 -2.65 1.28
C TYR A 71 -11.81 -3.29 0.67
N ILE A 72 -10.75 -2.51 0.43
CA ILE A 72 -9.47 -3.02 -0.12
C ILE A 72 -8.95 -4.12 0.79
N ILE A 73 -8.87 -3.82 2.09
CA ILE A 73 -8.41 -4.75 3.11
C ILE A 73 -9.17 -6.07 3.06
N ARG A 74 -10.49 -6.06 2.92
CA ARG A 74 -11.27 -7.30 2.88
C ARG A 74 -11.14 -8.07 1.56
N LYS A 75 -10.76 -7.40 0.47
CA LYS A 75 -10.72 -7.97 -0.88
C LYS A 75 -9.34 -8.45 -1.34
N VAL A 76 -8.26 -7.99 -0.69
CA VAL A 76 -6.92 -8.50 -0.94
C VAL A 76 -6.79 -9.91 -0.36
N ASP A 77 -6.46 -10.87 -1.22
CA ASP A 77 -6.17 -12.26 -0.91
C ASP A 77 -4.79 -12.35 -0.26
N ARG A 78 -4.75 -12.94 0.93
CA ARG A 78 -3.54 -13.00 1.75
C ARG A 78 -3.19 -14.44 2.02
N SER A 79 -1.93 -14.78 1.74
CA SER A 79 -1.43 -16.11 2.03
C SER A 79 -1.46 -16.35 3.55
N ALA A 80 -2.22 -17.37 3.96
CA ALA A 80 -2.14 -17.93 5.31
C ALA A 80 -0.98 -18.94 5.45
N ASN A 81 -0.26 -19.22 4.36
CA ASN A 81 0.80 -20.23 4.31
C ASN A 81 2.18 -19.61 4.54
N TYR A 82 2.65 -19.74 5.77
CA TYR A 82 3.93 -19.20 6.24
C TYR A 82 5.17 -19.70 5.48
N ARG A 83 5.12 -20.89 4.86
CA ARG A 83 6.26 -21.41 4.07
C ARG A 83 6.54 -20.59 2.81
N VAL A 84 5.56 -19.83 2.32
CA VAL A 84 5.73 -18.91 1.19
C VAL A 84 6.43 -17.62 1.64
N LEU A 85 6.21 -17.19 2.88
CA LEU A 85 6.81 -15.98 3.47
C LEU A 85 8.31 -16.10 3.78
N ILE A 86 8.88 -17.32 3.76
CA ILE A 86 10.33 -17.53 3.95
C ILE A 86 11.10 -17.08 2.70
N ASN A 87 10.45 -17.10 1.53
CA ASN A 87 11.08 -16.75 0.25
C ASN A 87 10.57 -15.44 -0.36
N ASN A 88 9.43 -14.92 0.12
CA ASN A 88 8.74 -13.78 -0.48
C ASN A 88 8.37 -12.72 0.58
N GLU A 89 8.47 -11.45 0.18
CA GLU A 89 8.10 -10.25 0.96
C GLU A 89 6.57 -10.17 1.29
N PRO A 90 6.14 -9.29 2.21
CA PRO A 90 4.88 -9.46 2.93
C PRO A 90 3.60 -9.25 2.09
N CYS A 91 2.65 -10.19 2.20
CA CYS A 91 1.32 -10.15 1.56
C CYS A 91 0.33 -9.09 2.14
N PHE A 92 0.83 -8.03 2.77
CA PHE A 92 0.06 -7.05 3.56
C PHE A 92 0.43 -5.61 3.20
N GLU A 93 0.74 -5.33 1.94
CA GLU A 93 1.23 -4.02 1.49
C GLU A 93 0.23 -2.87 1.74
N ASP A 94 -1.08 -3.13 1.64
CA ASP A 94 -2.12 -2.18 2.02
C ASP A 94 -2.04 -1.79 3.50
N ILE A 95 -1.92 -2.80 4.38
CA ILE A 95 -1.78 -2.61 5.82
C ILE A 95 -0.47 -1.91 6.14
N ARG A 96 0.63 -2.33 5.50
CA ARG A 96 1.97 -1.75 5.65
C ARG A 96 1.99 -0.27 5.29
N PHE A 97 1.42 0.06 4.13
CA PHE A 97 1.33 1.44 3.64
C PHE A 97 0.57 2.33 4.62
N LEU A 98 -0.61 1.88 5.08
CA LEU A 98 -1.39 2.62 6.06
C LEU A 98 -0.64 2.80 7.40
N TYR A 99 0.11 1.78 7.83
CA TYR A 99 0.83 1.79 9.10
C TYR A 99 2.07 2.69 9.07
N ASN A 100 2.92 2.53 8.05
CA ASN A 100 4.23 3.17 7.97
C ASN A 100 4.18 4.57 7.36
N TRP A 101 3.33 4.78 6.35
CA TRP A 101 3.34 5.99 5.52
C TRP A 101 2.18 6.91 5.82
N ILE A 102 0.97 6.38 5.98
CA ILE A 102 -0.17 7.19 6.43
C ILE A 102 -0.11 7.42 7.94
N GLY A 103 0.41 6.45 8.70
CA GLY A 103 0.61 6.61 10.13
C GLY A 103 -0.60 6.32 11.00
N VAL A 104 -1.45 5.38 10.55
CA VAL A 104 -2.62 4.89 11.30
C VAL A 104 -2.41 3.44 11.72
N ASP A 105 -3.03 3.01 12.82
CA ASP A 105 -2.97 1.63 13.31
C ASP A 105 -3.85 0.71 12.45
N SER A 106 -3.39 0.45 11.23
CA SER A 106 -4.03 -0.45 10.27
C SER A 106 -3.98 -1.91 10.72
N ILE A 107 -3.11 -2.26 11.68
CA ILE A 107 -3.06 -3.58 12.29
C ILE A 107 -4.31 -3.80 13.14
N GLU A 108 -4.65 -2.85 14.00
CA GLU A 108 -5.88 -2.91 14.78
C GLU A 108 -7.11 -2.88 13.87
N LEU A 109 -7.13 -2.01 12.85
CA LEU A 109 -8.21 -1.99 11.84
C LEU A 109 -8.41 -3.36 11.19
N TYR A 110 -7.32 -4.00 10.77
CA TYR A 110 -7.35 -5.35 10.18
C TYR A 110 -7.84 -6.41 11.16
N LYS A 111 -7.32 -6.42 12.39
CA LYS A 111 -7.70 -7.41 13.41
C LYS A 111 -9.17 -7.28 13.83
N ASN A 112 -9.70 -6.07 13.83
CA ASN A 112 -11.08 -5.79 14.21
C ASN A 112 -12.10 -6.01 13.07
N GLY A 113 -11.66 -6.20 11.82
CA GLY A 113 -12.56 -6.48 10.71
C GLY A 113 -13.30 -7.82 10.89
N SER A 114 -14.63 -7.77 10.93
CA SER A 114 -15.51 -8.93 11.11
C SER A 114 -15.37 -9.97 10.00
N ASP A 115 -15.17 -9.50 8.77
CA ASP A 115 -15.18 -10.32 7.55
C ASP A 115 -13.81 -10.93 7.24
N ILE A 116 -12.82 -10.68 8.10
CA ILE A 116 -11.45 -11.13 7.91
C ILE A 116 -11.28 -12.48 8.62
N PRO A 117 -10.88 -13.55 7.91
CA PRO A 117 -10.70 -14.86 8.50
C PRO A 117 -9.66 -14.86 9.64
N GLU A 118 -9.95 -15.57 10.72
CA GLU A 118 -9.07 -15.68 11.89
C GLU A 118 -7.67 -16.21 11.52
N LYS A 119 -7.59 -17.14 10.56
CA LYS A 119 -6.31 -17.64 10.02
C LYS A 119 -5.44 -16.51 9.43
N SER A 120 -6.07 -15.52 8.80
CA SER A 120 -5.40 -14.39 8.18
C SER A 120 -4.98 -13.36 9.23
N LYS A 121 -5.77 -13.18 10.30
CA LYS A 121 -5.39 -12.38 11.48
C LYS A 121 -4.16 -12.97 12.18
N LYS A 122 -4.12 -14.28 12.39
CA LYS A 122 -2.94 -14.98 12.95
C LYS A 122 -1.72 -14.94 12.04
N SER A 123 -1.92 -14.91 10.72
CA SER A 123 -0.81 -14.74 9.76
C SER A 123 -0.15 -13.36 9.94
N LEU A 124 -0.95 -12.32 10.17
CA LEU A 124 -0.46 -10.96 10.39
C LEU A 124 0.48 -10.88 11.61
N ASP A 125 0.20 -11.59 12.70
CA ASP A 125 1.08 -11.58 13.89
C ASP A 125 2.53 -12.02 13.57
N ARG A 126 2.69 -12.87 12.55
CA ARG A 126 4.01 -13.35 12.10
C ARG A 126 4.70 -12.36 11.16
N VAL A 127 3.93 -11.57 10.42
CA VAL A 127 4.42 -10.58 9.46
C VAL A 127 4.64 -9.22 10.10
N PHE A 128 3.95 -8.93 11.21
CA PHE A 128 3.98 -7.65 11.89
C PHE A 128 5.40 -7.12 12.19
N PRO A 129 6.38 -7.93 12.66
CA PRO A 129 7.74 -7.45 12.84
C PRO A 129 8.37 -6.87 11.55
N VAL A 130 8.07 -7.47 10.39
CA VAL A 130 8.53 -6.99 9.08
C VAL A 130 7.78 -5.73 8.65
N LEU A 131 6.52 -5.55 9.09
CA LEU A 131 5.78 -4.30 8.85
C LEU A 131 6.41 -3.12 9.59
N LEU A 132 7.03 -3.33 10.75
CA LEU A 132 7.71 -2.28 11.51
C LEU A 132 8.94 -1.74 10.79
N THR A 133 9.58 -2.57 9.96
CA THR A 133 10.75 -2.20 9.16
C THR A 133 10.33 -1.83 7.74
N ASP A 134 10.66 -0.63 7.28
CA ASP A 134 10.49 -0.26 5.88
C ASP A 134 11.85 0.06 5.25
N PRO A 135 12.43 -0.86 4.46
CA PRO A 135 13.74 -0.66 3.85
C PRO A 135 13.73 0.46 2.81
N MET A 136 12.57 0.93 2.32
CA MET A 136 12.54 2.17 1.53
C MET A 136 12.76 3.39 2.43
N ARG A 137 12.10 3.43 3.59
CA ARG A 137 12.28 4.51 4.58
C ARG A 137 13.68 4.51 5.19
N GLU A 138 14.25 3.34 5.40
CA GLU A 138 15.55 3.13 6.05
C GLU A 138 16.72 2.98 5.07
N GLY A 139 16.46 2.81 3.77
CA GLY A 139 17.46 2.49 2.77
C GLY A 139 18.14 3.73 2.18
N GLU A 140 19.46 3.63 1.94
CA GLU A 140 20.23 4.72 1.32
C GLU A 140 19.78 5.06 -0.11
N LEU A 141 19.12 4.12 -0.80
CA LEU A 141 18.66 4.26 -2.19
C LEU A 141 17.31 4.98 -2.36
N TYR A 142 16.50 5.08 -1.30
CA TYR A 142 15.16 5.68 -1.34
C TYR A 142 14.97 6.68 -0.21
N LYS A 143 15.97 7.56 -0.02
CA LYS A 143 15.80 8.69 0.91
C LYS A 143 14.55 9.47 0.51
N GLU A 144 13.64 9.64 1.46
CA GLU A 144 12.40 10.36 1.27
C GLU A 144 12.68 11.77 0.74
N ASP A 145 12.32 12.02 -0.51
CA ASP A 145 12.37 13.34 -1.12
C ASP A 145 11.04 13.65 -1.81
N PHE A 146 10.28 14.55 -1.19
CA PHE A 146 9.02 15.05 -1.74
C PHE A 146 9.23 16.22 -2.70
N GLN A 147 10.43 16.82 -2.70
CA GLN A 147 10.76 18.01 -3.50
C GLN A 147 11.20 17.64 -4.91
N ASP A 148 11.90 16.50 -5.08
CA ASP A 148 12.35 16.03 -6.39
C ASP A 148 11.26 15.29 -7.19
N GLY A 149 10.11 15.02 -6.56
CA GLY A 149 8.96 14.34 -7.16
C GLY A 149 9.07 12.81 -7.15
N THR A 150 10.08 12.25 -6.47
CA THR A 150 10.20 10.80 -6.24
C THR A 150 9.01 10.29 -5.42
N PHE A 151 8.57 11.06 -4.43
CA PHE A 151 7.36 10.78 -3.66
C PHE A 151 6.25 11.78 -3.98
N GLY A 152 4.99 11.35 -3.88
CA GLY A 152 3.85 12.24 -4.02
C GLY A 152 3.80 13.27 -2.88
N ASP A 153 3.26 14.46 -3.15
CA ASP A 153 3.20 15.57 -2.18
C ASP A 153 2.76 15.11 -0.78
N ILE A 154 3.62 15.40 0.22
CA ILE A 154 3.42 15.07 1.64
C ILE A 154 2.06 15.51 2.19
N LYS A 155 1.47 16.56 1.61
CA LYS A 155 0.12 17.01 1.97
C LYS A 155 -0.91 15.89 1.85
N TYR A 156 -0.87 15.07 0.80
CA TYR A 156 -1.86 14.01 0.60
C TYR A 156 -1.81 12.95 1.71
N PHE A 157 -0.62 12.63 2.20
CA PHE A 157 -0.41 11.71 3.31
C PHE A 157 -1.00 12.26 4.61
N ARG A 158 -0.73 13.53 4.91
CA ARG A 158 -1.24 14.23 6.10
C ARG A 158 -2.77 14.37 6.07
N ASP A 159 -3.32 14.72 4.92
CA ASP A 159 -4.76 14.88 4.74
C ASP A 159 -5.48 13.53 4.91
N MET A 160 -4.92 12.44 4.34
CA MET A 160 -5.46 11.09 4.53
C MET A 160 -5.41 10.65 5.98
N LYS A 161 -4.26 10.81 6.65
CA LYS A 161 -4.12 10.50 8.08
C LYS A 161 -5.19 11.20 8.92
N THR A 162 -5.33 12.51 8.72
CA THR A 162 -6.32 13.34 9.43
C THR A 162 -7.74 12.82 9.18
N ARG A 163 -8.06 12.49 7.92
CA ARG A 163 -9.37 11.95 7.54
C ARG A 163 -9.65 10.61 8.23
N LEU A 164 -8.73 9.65 8.16
CA LEU A 164 -8.94 8.33 8.76
C LEU A 164 -9.06 8.43 10.29
N ILE A 165 -8.25 9.27 10.95
CA ILE A 165 -8.35 9.50 12.39
C ILE A 165 -9.72 10.11 12.74
N SER A 166 -10.20 11.08 11.96
CA SER A 166 -11.53 11.67 12.17
C SER A 166 -12.68 10.66 12.02
N GLN A 167 -12.42 9.55 11.33
CA GLN A 167 -13.36 8.45 11.10
C GLN A 167 -13.20 7.31 12.12
N GLY A 168 -12.31 7.46 13.10
CA GLY A 168 -12.14 6.51 14.21
C GLY A 168 -10.92 5.60 14.10
N ALA A 169 -10.06 5.75 13.08
CA ALA A 169 -8.76 5.08 13.07
C ALA A 169 -7.87 5.64 14.18
N LYS A 170 -7.09 4.77 14.83
CA LYS A 170 -6.09 5.21 15.80
C LYS A 170 -4.78 5.56 15.09
N PRO A 171 -3.97 6.48 15.65
CA PRO A 171 -2.62 6.71 15.15
C PRO A 171 -1.76 5.46 15.36
N SER A 172 -0.86 5.18 14.42
CA SER A 172 0.20 4.17 14.62
C SER A 172 1.10 4.58 15.80
N PRO A 173 1.58 3.61 16.63
CA PRO A 173 2.49 3.89 17.74
C PRO A 173 3.92 4.20 17.29
N ILE A 174 4.27 3.92 16.03
CA ILE A 174 5.53 4.42 15.47
C ILE A 174 5.40 5.93 15.28
N SER A 175 6.42 6.68 15.72
CA SER A 175 6.52 8.12 15.46
C SER A 175 6.32 8.40 13.97
N ASN A 176 5.25 9.13 13.66
CA ASN A 176 4.93 9.53 12.30
C ASN A 176 5.85 10.67 11.81
N LEU A 177 5.87 10.82 10.49
CA LEU A 177 6.06 12.08 9.76
C LEU A 177 5.18 13.22 10.29
#